data_AF-A0A1Q5U5Q6-F1
#
_entry.id   AF-A0A1Q5U5Q6-F1
#
_cell.length_a   1.000
_cell.length_b   1.000
_cell.length_c   1.000
_cell.angle_alpha   90.00
_cell.angle_beta   90.00
_cell.angle_gamma   90.00
#
_symmetry.space_group_name_H-M   'P 1'
#
loop_
_entity.id
_entity.type
_entity.pdbx_description
1 polymer ?
#
loop_
_entity_poly.entity_id
_entity_poly.type
_entity_poly.pdbx_seq_one_letter_code
_entity_poly.pdbx_strand_id
1 'polypeptide(L)'
;MPYDVWKKQGFLRTTPGATVDYEYIAKELVEITERFDIEILNFDRWRIDIFKKEIRRVGLSLKMEQFGQGYKDMSPAMDKTEQLLLEGQINHANHPVLTMCAANAVVEQDPAGNRKLAKDKSTGRMDGMIALVMAAGALNNAKSTSGLDAFLKNPIMVGV
;
A
#
# COMPACT_ATOMS: atom_id res chain seq x y z
N MET A 1 12.24 4.03 19.28
CA MET A 1 11.11 3.18 18.86
C MET A 1 11.29 1.78 19.43
N PRO A 2 10.27 1.18 20.07
CA PRO A 2 10.40 -0.10 20.77
C PRO A 2 10.15 -1.30 19.83
N TYR A 3 10.96 -1.46 18.77
CA TYR A 3 10.77 -2.52 17.78
C TYR A 3 10.77 -3.93 18.39
N ASP A 4 11.62 -4.18 19.39
CA ASP A 4 11.67 -5.46 20.08
C ASP A 4 10.37 -5.79 20.84
N VAL A 5 9.73 -4.77 21.40
CA VAL A 5 8.45 -4.91 22.10
C VAL A 5 7.35 -5.24 21.08
N TRP A 6 7.28 -4.51 19.97
CA TRP A 6 6.30 -4.77 18.92
C TRP A 6 6.48 -6.13 18.26
N LYS A 7 7.72 -6.59 18.09
CA LYS A 7 8.00 -7.96 17.65
C LYS A 7 7.45 -8.98 18.63
N LYS A 8 7.74 -8.83 19.94
CA LYS A 8 7.23 -9.73 20.99
C LYS A 8 5.69 -9.72 21.09
N GLN A 9 5.06 -8.58 20.81
CA GLN A 9 3.60 -8.42 20.81
C GLN A 9 2.92 -8.86 19.50
N GLY A 10 3.68 -9.23 18.47
CA GLY A 10 3.14 -9.65 17.18
C GLY A 10 2.72 -8.52 16.24
N PHE A 11 2.98 -7.26 16.59
CA PHE A 11 2.71 -6.09 15.73
C PHE A 11 3.75 -5.89 14.62
N LEU A 12 4.90 -6.57 14.70
CA LEU A 12 5.97 -6.47 13.72
C LEU A 12 6.55 -7.85 13.41
N ARG A 13 6.40 -8.29 12.17
CA ARG A 13 7.12 -9.45 11.62
C ARG A 13 8.50 -9.00 11.15
N THR A 14 9.53 -9.81 11.38
CA THR A 14 10.92 -9.49 11.02
C THR A 14 11.48 -10.56 10.11
N THR A 15 12.22 -10.18 9.07
CA THR A 15 12.98 -11.13 8.26
C THR A 15 14.21 -11.64 9.04
N PRO A 16 14.65 -12.88 8.78
CA PRO A 16 15.92 -13.35 9.32
C PRO A 16 17.10 -12.57 8.69
N GLY A 17 18.16 -12.34 9.48
CA GLY A 17 19.36 -11.64 9.02
C GLY A 17 19.32 -10.12 9.15
N ALA A 18 20.38 -9.46 8.69
CA ALA A 18 20.57 -8.00 8.79
C ALA A 18 20.00 -7.23 7.59
N THR A 19 19.57 -7.92 6.53
CA THR A 19 19.05 -7.33 5.30
C THR A 19 17.63 -7.80 5.03
N VAL A 20 16.91 -7.04 4.20
CA VAL A 20 15.57 -7.42 3.75
C VAL A 20 15.66 -8.68 2.88
N ASP A 21 14.97 -9.73 3.28
CA ASP A 21 14.83 -10.97 2.52
C ASP A 21 13.53 -10.94 1.70
N TYR A 22 13.68 -10.83 0.38
CA TYR A 22 12.55 -10.78 -0.55
C TYR A 22 11.83 -12.13 -0.70
N GLU A 23 12.49 -13.27 -0.44
CA GLU A 23 11.83 -14.57 -0.43
C GLU A 23 10.84 -14.63 0.73
N TYR A 24 11.25 -14.13 1.90
CA TYR A 24 10.37 -14.06 3.08
C TYR A 24 9.16 -13.16 2.82
N ILE A 25 9.37 -11.99 2.21
CA ILE A 25 8.26 -11.09 1.83
C ILE A 25 7.34 -11.73 0.79
N ALA A 26 7.88 -12.46 -0.19
CA ALA A 26 7.07 -13.13 -1.20
C ALA A 26 6.17 -14.22 -0.59
N LYS A 27 6.67 -14.98 0.40
CA LYS A 27 5.88 -15.97 1.15
C LYS A 27 4.78 -15.32 1.98
N GLU A 28 5.09 -14.22 2.67
CA GLU A 28 4.09 -13.45 3.41
C GLU A 28 2.97 -12.94 2.50
N LEU A 29 3.30 -12.58 1.26
CA LEU A 29 2.29 -12.17 0.28
C LEU A 29 1.36 -13.32 -0.11
N VAL A 30 1.83 -14.57 -0.12
CA VAL A 30 0.97 -15.75 -0.34
C VAL A 30 -0.13 -15.80 0.71
N GLU A 31 0.21 -15.68 2.00
CA GLU A 31 -0.76 -15.67 3.09
C GLU A 31 -1.79 -14.52 2.96
N ILE A 32 -1.37 -13.37 2.44
CA ILE A 32 -2.27 -12.23 2.20
C ILE A 32 -3.21 -12.55 1.04
N THR A 33 -2.72 -13.13 -0.05
CA THR A 33 -3.55 -13.51 -1.21
C THR A 33 -4.55 -14.64 -0.92
N GLU A 34 -4.28 -15.47 0.09
CA GLU A 34 -5.25 -16.47 0.57
C GLU A 34 -6.42 -15.84 1.33
N ARG A 35 -6.22 -14.63 1.88
CA ARG A 35 -7.22 -13.89 2.66
C ARG A 35 -7.93 -12.80 1.88
N PHE A 36 -7.27 -12.21 0.89
CA PHE A 36 -7.75 -11.07 0.13
C PHE A 36 -7.50 -11.27 -1.36
N ASP A 37 -8.49 -10.90 -2.17
CA ASP A 37 -8.32 -10.82 -3.62
C ASP A 37 -7.58 -9.52 -3.99
N ILE A 38 -6.27 -9.62 -4.21
CA ILE A 38 -5.41 -8.47 -4.50
C ILE A 38 -5.52 -8.12 -5.98
N GLU A 39 -6.32 -7.11 -6.29
CA GLU A 39 -6.51 -6.61 -7.65
C GLU A 39 -5.25 -5.95 -8.24
N ILE A 40 -4.54 -5.13 -7.46
CA ILE A 40 -3.32 -4.42 -7.89
C ILE A 40 -2.32 -4.34 -6.73
N LEU A 41 -1.06 -4.67 -7.01
CA LEU A 41 0.07 -4.44 -6.11
C LEU A 41 0.95 -3.30 -6.64
N ASN A 42 0.83 -2.13 -6.04
CA ASN A 42 1.69 -0.99 -6.34
C ASN A 42 3.04 -1.11 -5.63
N PHE A 43 4.11 -0.77 -6.34
CA PHE A 43 5.48 -0.86 -5.81
C PHE A 43 6.37 0.29 -6.28
N ASP A 44 7.43 0.55 -5.52
CA ASP A 44 8.52 1.46 -5.90
C ASP A 44 9.46 0.78 -6.90
N ARG A 45 9.88 1.52 -7.93
CA ARG A 45 10.66 1.04 -9.07
C ARG A 45 12.02 0.46 -8.67
N TRP A 46 12.59 0.89 -7.54
CA TRP A 46 13.94 0.50 -7.16
C TRP A 46 14.03 -0.96 -6.68
N ARG A 47 14.95 -1.74 -7.26
CA ARG A 47 15.23 -3.16 -6.93
C ARG A 47 14.04 -4.14 -7.05
N ILE A 48 13.01 -3.77 -7.82
CA ILE A 48 11.82 -4.64 -7.97
C ILE A 48 12.11 -5.96 -8.69
N ASP A 49 13.12 -6.04 -9.55
CA ASP A 49 13.36 -7.24 -10.35
C ASP A 49 13.71 -8.46 -9.49
N ILE A 50 14.38 -8.24 -8.36
CA ILE A 50 14.66 -9.27 -7.35
C ILE A 50 13.34 -9.76 -6.76
N PHE A 51 12.47 -8.85 -6.33
CA PHE A 51 11.18 -9.19 -5.75
C PHE A 51 10.27 -9.93 -6.74
N LYS A 52 10.19 -9.47 -8.01
CA LYS A 52 9.43 -10.16 -9.07
C LYS A 52 9.90 -11.59 -9.32
N LYS A 53 11.21 -11.86 -9.17
CA LYS A 53 11.76 -13.21 -9.29
C LYS A 53 11.24 -14.10 -8.16
N GLU A 54 11.24 -13.61 -6.93
CA GLU A 54 10.73 -14.36 -5.78
C GLU A 54 9.22 -14.58 -5.84
N ILE A 55 8.44 -13.59 -6.30
CA ILE A 55 7.00 -13.74 -6.57
C ILE A 55 6.72 -14.87 -7.56
N ARG A 56 7.48 -14.93 -8.67
CA ARG A 56 7.37 -16.04 -9.63
C ARG A 56 7.77 -17.38 -9.02
N ARG A 57 8.78 -17.40 -8.16
CA ARG A 57 9.27 -18.62 -7.51
C ARG A 57 8.26 -19.22 -6.54
N VAL A 58 7.49 -18.37 -5.84
CA VAL A 58 6.39 -18.83 -4.96
C VAL A 58 5.10 -19.11 -5.73
N GLY A 59 5.07 -18.95 -7.05
CA GLY A 59 3.93 -19.27 -7.91
C GLY A 59 2.80 -18.24 -7.88
N LEU A 60 3.04 -17.03 -7.36
CA LEU A 60 2.02 -15.98 -7.32
C LEU A 60 1.92 -15.25 -8.66
N SER A 61 0.69 -15.09 -9.14
CA SER A 61 0.35 -14.26 -10.29
C SER A 61 -0.43 -13.03 -9.81
N LEU A 62 0.25 -11.89 -9.70
CA LEU A 62 -0.33 -10.63 -9.26
C LEU A 62 -0.16 -9.56 -10.34
N LYS A 63 -1.19 -8.71 -10.49
CA LYS A 63 -1.07 -7.52 -11.31
C LYS A 63 -0.23 -6.49 -10.54
N MET A 64 1.02 -6.34 -10.94
CA MET A 64 1.96 -5.44 -10.29
C MET A 64 2.16 -4.18 -11.13
N GLU A 65 1.99 -3.01 -10.54
CA GLU A 65 2.14 -1.72 -11.22
C GLU A 65 3.19 -0.84 -10.54
N GLN A 66 3.99 -0.15 -11.35
CA GLN A 66 4.97 0.81 -10.86
C GLN A 66 4.26 2.07 -10.40
N PHE A 67 4.56 2.54 -9.20
CA PHE A 67 4.03 3.80 -8.70
C PHE A 67 5.16 4.82 -8.53
N GLY A 68 5.02 6.01 -9.11
CA GLY A 68 5.98 7.09 -8.91
C GLY A 68 5.79 7.77 -7.55
N GLN A 69 6.87 8.02 -6.83
CA GLN A 69 6.82 8.80 -5.57
C GLN A 69 6.98 10.32 -5.79
N GLY A 70 6.83 10.78 -7.04
CA GLY A 70 6.84 12.19 -7.39
C GLY A 70 5.44 12.82 -7.27
N TYR A 71 5.37 14.16 -7.33
CA TYR A 71 4.12 14.92 -7.20
C TYR A 71 3.02 14.48 -8.18
N LYS A 72 3.39 14.11 -9.41
CA LYS A 72 2.44 13.68 -10.45
C LYS A 72 1.53 12.53 -10.01
N ASP A 73 2.11 11.50 -9.40
CA ASP A 73 1.37 10.30 -9.01
C ASP A 73 0.92 10.38 -7.55
N MET A 74 1.74 10.98 -6.67
CA MET A 74 1.43 11.09 -5.24
C MET A 74 0.31 12.09 -4.92
N SER A 75 0.21 13.21 -5.63
CA SER A 75 -0.82 14.22 -5.33
C SER A 75 -2.25 13.70 -5.48
N PRO A 76 -2.66 13.10 -6.62
CA PRO A 76 -4.00 12.53 -6.73
C PRO A 76 -4.24 11.37 -5.75
N ALA A 77 -3.18 10.65 -5.37
CA ALA A 77 -3.27 9.59 -4.36
C ALA A 77 -3.44 10.13 -2.94
N MET A 78 -2.82 11.27 -2.61
CA MET A 78 -3.05 12.00 -1.36
C MET A 78 -4.51 12.47 -1.27
N ASP A 79 -5.02 13.09 -2.33
CA ASP A 79 -6.42 13.54 -2.39
C ASP A 79 -7.40 12.38 -2.17
N LYS A 80 -7.13 11.23 -2.82
CA LYS A 80 -7.93 10.02 -2.62
C LYS A 80 -7.83 9.47 -1.19
N THR A 81 -6.64 9.47 -0.61
CA THR A 81 -6.43 9.00 0.77
C THR A 81 -7.21 9.87 1.77
N GLU A 82 -7.18 11.19 1.59
CA GLU A 82 -7.93 12.13 2.43
C GLU A 82 -9.44 11.94 2.28
N GLN A 83 -9.93 11.75 1.05
CA GLN A 83 -11.32 11.41 0.80
C GLN A 83 -11.73 10.14 1.57
N LEU A 84 -11.00 9.04 1.40
CA LEU A 84 -11.30 7.77 2.06
C LEU A 84 -11.25 7.88 3.60
N LEU A 85 -10.36 8.72 4.12
CA LEU A 85 -10.26 8.99 5.55
C LEU A 85 -11.51 9.73 6.06
N LEU A 86 -11.95 10.77 5.36
CA LEU A 86 -13.15 11.55 5.69
C LEU A 86 -14.43 10.71 5.57
N GLU A 87 -14.47 9.78 4.62
CA GLU A 87 -15.57 8.83 4.41
C GLU A 87 -15.55 7.66 5.41
N GLY A 88 -14.52 7.55 6.27
CA GLY A 88 -14.39 6.45 7.23
C GLY A 88 -14.10 5.09 6.59
N GLN A 89 -13.57 5.07 5.37
CA GLN A 89 -13.28 3.85 4.60
C GLN A 89 -11.86 3.29 4.85
N ILE A 90 -11.08 3.93 5.71
CA ILE A 90 -9.74 3.46 6.10
C ILE A 90 -9.81 2.77 7.46
N ASN A 91 -9.41 1.49 7.50
CA ASN A 91 -9.26 0.77 8.75
C ASN A 91 -7.81 0.79 9.25
N HIS A 92 -7.51 1.69 10.18
CA HIS A 92 -6.20 1.77 10.84
C HIS A 92 -6.05 0.76 12.00
N ALA A 93 -7.16 0.26 12.56
CA ALA A 93 -7.21 -0.71 13.66
C ALA A 93 -6.39 -0.34 14.92
N ASN A 94 -6.12 0.96 15.16
CA ASN A 94 -5.22 1.44 16.23
C ASN A 94 -3.87 0.69 16.30
N HIS A 95 -3.37 0.23 15.15
CA HIS A 95 -2.15 -0.55 15.10
C HIS A 95 -0.94 0.35 15.45
N PRO A 96 -0.12 0.02 16.47
CA PRO A 96 0.87 0.95 17.01
C PRO A 96 1.96 1.35 16.00
N VAL A 97 2.34 0.43 15.11
CA VAL A 97 3.30 0.71 14.03
C VAL A 97 2.69 1.68 13.00
N LEU A 98 1.40 1.55 12.69
CA LEU A 98 0.74 2.45 11.75
C LEU A 98 0.53 3.82 12.40
N THR A 99 0.18 3.87 13.69
CA THR A 99 0.04 5.12 14.45
C THR A 99 1.36 5.89 14.45
N MET A 100 2.47 5.18 14.64
CA MET A 100 3.80 5.75 14.57
C MET A 100 4.14 6.26 13.16
N CYS A 101 3.78 5.50 12.12
CA CYS A 101 3.97 5.97 10.74
C CYS A 101 3.16 7.23 10.44
N ALA A 102 1.90 7.29 10.90
CA ALA A 102 1.03 8.45 10.75
C ALA A 102 1.56 9.67 11.51
N ALA A 103 2.03 9.49 12.75
CA ALA A 103 2.60 10.56 13.56
C ALA A 103 3.91 11.14 12.97
N ASN A 104 4.64 10.33 12.20
CA ASN A 104 5.87 10.75 11.53
C ASN A 104 5.65 11.26 10.09
N ALA A 105 4.42 11.21 9.57
CA ALA A 105 4.13 11.59 8.19
C ALA A 105 4.27 13.12 8.02
N VAL A 106 5.11 13.52 7.07
CA VAL A 106 5.33 14.92 6.73
C VAL A 106 4.86 15.13 5.30
N VAL A 107 4.01 16.12 5.07
CA VAL A 107 3.56 16.51 3.73
C VAL A 107 4.42 17.66 3.23
N GLU A 108 4.85 17.56 1.98
CA GLU A 108 5.47 18.65 1.23
C GLU A 108 4.55 19.04 0.08
N GLN A 109 4.44 20.35 -0.14
CA GLN A 109 3.67 20.93 -1.22
C GLN A 109 4.59 21.69 -2.17
N ASP A 110 4.38 21.52 -3.48
CA ASP A 110 5.08 22.31 -4.50
C ASP A 110 4.38 23.67 -4.75
N PRO A 111 4.99 24.60 -5.49
CA PRO A 111 4.37 25.89 -5.81
C PRO A 111 3.07 25.80 -6.64
N ALA A 112 2.83 24.67 -7.31
CA ALA A 112 1.61 24.42 -8.07
C ALA A 112 0.49 23.83 -7.20
N GLY A 113 0.75 23.62 -5.91
CA GLY A 113 -0.20 23.10 -4.93
C GLY A 113 -0.23 21.57 -4.82
N ASN A 114 0.58 20.84 -5.60
CA ASN A 114 0.62 19.38 -5.54
C ASN A 114 1.27 18.92 -4.24
N ARG A 115 0.75 17.84 -3.67
CA ARG A 115 1.17 17.33 -2.36
C ARG A 115 1.81 15.95 -2.46
N LYS A 116 2.80 15.68 -1.62
CA LYS A 116 3.38 14.32 -1.45
C LYS A 116 3.87 14.13 -0.02
N LEU A 117 4.12 12.89 0.36
CA LEU A 117 4.85 12.59 1.60
C LEU A 117 6.36 12.82 1.40
N ALA A 118 6.96 13.61 2.29
CA ALA A 118 8.38 13.96 2.27
C ALA A 118 9.16 13.11 3.27
N LYS A 119 9.63 11.95 2.78
CA LYS A 119 10.38 10.97 3.58
C LYS A 119 11.70 11.54 4.13
N ASP A 120 12.35 12.40 3.37
CA ASP A 120 13.60 13.08 3.69
C ASP A 120 13.46 14.11 4.83
N LYS A 121 12.25 14.66 5.03
CA LYS A 121 11.97 15.65 6.08
C LYS A 121 11.46 15.03 7.38
N SER A 122 11.23 13.72 7.41
CA SER A 122 10.76 13.03 8.61
C SER A 122 11.92 12.49 9.45
N THR A 123 11.77 12.62 10.77
CA THR A 123 12.71 12.09 11.76
C THR A 123 12.45 10.61 12.08
N GLY A 124 11.35 10.04 11.58
CA GLY A 124 10.90 8.69 11.89
C GLY A 124 10.53 7.86 10.66
N ARG A 125 10.02 6.65 10.91
CA ARG A 125 9.54 5.76 9.85
C ARG A 125 8.12 6.17 9.47
N MET A 126 7.85 6.21 8.17
CA MET A 126 6.52 6.51 7.61
C MET A 126 6.13 5.56 6.47
N ASP A 127 6.87 4.46 6.27
CA ASP A 127 6.67 3.58 5.11
C ASP A 127 5.24 3.03 5.04
N GLY A 128 4.58 2.81 6.19
CA GLY A 128 3.17 2.42 6.24
C GLY A 128 2.22 3.47 5.64
N MET A 129 2.50 4.76 5.82
CA MET A 129 1.70 5.83 5.22
C MET A 129 1.97 5.96 3.72
N ILE A 130 3.22 5.80 3.29
CA ILE A 130 3.57 5.77 1.86
C ILE A 130 2.85 4.61 1.17
N ALA A 131 2.88 3.41 1.77
CA ALA A 131 2.18 2.25 1.25
C ALA A 131 0.66 2.47 1.18
N LEU A 132 0.06 3.09 2.20
CA LEU A 132 -1.36 3.45 2.20
C LEU A 132 -1.71 4.41 1.06
N VAL A 133 -0.93 5.48 0.88
CA VAL A 133 -1.16 6.45 -0.21
C VAL A 133 -0.99 5.78 -1.57
N MET A 134 0.04 4.96 -1.75
CA MET A 134 0.23 4.20 -2.99
C MET A 134 -0.93 3.24 -3.28
N ALA A 135 -1.47 2.59 -2.24
CA ALA A 135 -2.64 1.72 -2.38
C ALA A 135 -3.90 2.51 -2.75
N ALA A 136 -4.14 3.67 -2.13
CA ALA A 136 -5.24 4.57 -2.50
C ALA A 136 -5.09 5.09 -3.94
N GLY A 137 -3.87 5.40 -4.38
CA GLY A 137 -3.56 5.75 -5.77
C GLY A 137 -3.89 4.63 -6.76
N ALA A 138 -3.75 3.36 -6.36
CA ALA A 138 -4.17 2.23 -7.18
C ALA A 138 -5.68 2.27 -7.47
N LEU A 139 -6.50 2.74 -6.53
CA LEU A 139 -7.96 2.83 -6.71
C LEU A 139 -8.36 3.87 -7.76
N ASN A 140 -7.55 4.92 -7.95
CA ASN A 140 -7.77 5.89 -9.03
C ASN A 140 -7.43 5.30 -10.41
N ASN A 141 -6.43 4.41 -10.46
CA ASN A 141 -5.95 3.76 -11.68
C ASN A 141 -6.68 2.47 -12.02
N ALA A 142 -7.32 1.84 -11.03
CA ALA A 142 -8.28 0.77 -11.24
C ALA A 142 -9.40 1.37 -12.08
N LYS A 143 -9.33 1.13 -13.40
CA LYS A 143 -10.40 1.48 -14.32
C LYS A 143 -11.69 1.04 -13.65
N SER A 144 -12.61 1.97 -13.41
CA SER A 144 -13.99 1.61 -13.17
C SER A 144 -14.31 0.63 -14.29
N THR A 145 -14.51 -0.63 -13.94
CA THR A 145 -15.03 -1.58 -14.90
C THR A 145 -16.46 -1.09 -15.06
N SER A 146 -16.67 -0.10 -15.91
CA SER A 146 -17.98 0.46 -16.23
C SER A 146 -18.32 -0.22 -17.54
N GLY A 147 -19.05 -1.33 -17.42
CA GLY A 147 -19.34 -2.22 -18.53
C GLY A 147 -19.97 -3.52 -18.05
N LEU A 148 -20.40 -4.36 -19.00
CA LEU A 148 -21.06 -5.63 -18.74
C LEU A 148 -20.28 -6.53 -17.76
N ASP A 149 -18.95 -6.53 -17.84
CA ASP A 149 -18.11 -7.37 -16.97
C ASP A 149 -18.25 -7.03 -15.48
N ALA A 150 -18.47 -5.75 -15.13
CA ALA A 150 -18.69 -5.35 -13.75
C ALA A 150 -20.10 -5.68 -13.27
N PHE A 151 -21.09 -5.51 -14.14
CA PHE A 151 -22.47 -5.90 -13.87
C PHE A 151 -22.57 -7.42 -13.66
N LEU A 152 -21.86 -8.22 -14.46
CA LEU A 152 -21.82 -9.68 -14.30
C LEU A 152 -21.09 -10.10 -13.02
N LYS A 153 -20.04 -9.37 -12.60
CA LYS A 153 -19.32 -9.64 -11.35
C LYS A 153 -20.09 -9.20 -10.10
N ASN A 154 -20.95 -8.19 -10.20
CA ASN A 154 -21.71 -7.67 -9.05
C ASN A 154 -23.10 -7.17 -9.49
N PRO A 155 -24.04 -8.09 -9.82
CA PRO A 155 -25.34 -7.70 -10.37
C PRO A 155 -26.24 -7.06 -9.31
N ILE A 156 -26.80 -5.90 -9.64
CA ILE A 156 -27.86 -5.28 -8.83
C ILE A 156 -29.17 -6.01 -9.16
N MET A 157 -29.62 -6.88 -8.27
CA MET A 157 -30.92 -7.55 -8.39
C MET A 157 -32.02 -6.61 -7.91
N VAL A 158 -32.76 -5.99 -8.83
CA VAL A 158 -34.00 -5.28 -8.50
C VAL A 158 -35.12 -6.32 -8.50
N GLY A 159 -35.61 -6.66 -7.32
CA GLY A 159 -36.76 -7.55 -7.17
C GLY A 159 -37.99 -6.90 -7.79
N VAL A 160 -38.62 -7.60 -8.74
CA VAL A 160 -39.97 -7.33 -9.24
C VAL A 160 -40.95 -8.18 -8.45
#